data_AF-A0A8E2LPZ6-F1
#
_entry.id   AF-A0A8E2LPZ6-F1
#
_cell.length_a   1.000
_cell.length_b   1.000
_cell.length_c   1.000
_cell.angle_alpha   90.00
_cell.angle_beta   90.00
_cell.angle_gamma   90.00
#
_symmetry.space_group_name_H-M   'P 1'
#
loop_
_entity.id
_entity.type
_entity.pdbx_description
1 polymer ?
#
loop_
_entity_poly.entity_id
_entity_poly.type
_entity_poly.pdbx_seq_one_letter_code
_entity_poly.pdbx_strand_id
1 'polypeptide(L)'
;MRKAAFQTVGGFSPILHFRGEETLLAWDLAARGWDLYFCRALVAYHRPSPARKPDRVQHARVLRNEMLTACLRRPVDRCIRASAELAWAATHDTAHAAALFEALSALPKALRQRRRLPEPVERSLRLIESR
;
A
#
# COMPACT_ATOMS: atom_id res chain seq x y z
N MET A 1 12.62 5.85 -13.27
CA MET A 1 12.08 6.89 -12.37
C MET A 1 13.15 7.94 -12.11
N ARG A 2 12.80 9.22 -11.97
CA ARG A 2 13.78 10.26 -11.60
C ARG A 2 14.14 10.13 -10.12
N LYS A 3 15.44 10.17 -9.78
CA LYS A 3 15.93 10.11 -8.39
C LYS A 3 15.33 11.24 -7.54
N ALA A 4 15.26 12.45 -8.07
CA ALA A 4 14.68 13.60 -7.39
C ALA A 4 13.22 13.34 -6.96
N ALA A 5 12.39 12.79 -7.85
CA ALA A 5 10.99 12.45 -7.53
C ALA A 5 10.89 11.48 -6.35
N PHE A 6 11.72 10.42 -6.33
CA PHE A 6 11.79 9.46 -5.22
C PHE A 6 12.11 10.14 -3.89
N GLN A 7 13.13 11.01 -3.90
CA GLN A 7 13.62 11.66 -2.69
C GLN A 7 12.63 12.71 -2.17
N THR A 8 11.96 13.44 -3.07
CA THR A 8 10.97 14.47 -2.73
C THR A 8 9.76 13.92 -1.97
N VAL A 9 9.41 12.64 -2.20
CA VAL A 9 8.31 11.95 -1.50
C VAL A 9 8.79 11.13 -0.30
N GLY A 10 10.10 11.09 -0.04
CA GLY A 10 10.69 10.36 1.10
C GLY A 10 10.95 8.87 0.85
N GLY A 11 10.82 8.41 -0.40
CA GLY A 11 11.06 7.02 -0.79
C GLY A 11 10.03 6.03 -0.22
N PHE A 12 10.45 4.78 -0.01
CA PHE A 12 9.59 3.76 0.57
C PHE A 12 9.38 3.99 2.07
N SER A 13 8.14 3.83 2.51
CA SER A 13 7.80 3.98 3.92
C SER A 13 8.39 2.84 4.76
N PRO A 14 9.18 3.15 5.81
CA PRO A 14 9.68 2.13 6.72
C PRO A 14 8.57 1.49 7.57
N ILE A 15 7.33 2.00 7.50
CA ILE A 15 6.17 1.39 8.16
C ILE A 15 5.71 0.13 7.40
N LEU A 16 5.77 0.14 6.06
CA LEU A 16 5.21 -0.91 5.21
C LEU A 16 6.22 -2.04 4.95
N HIS A 17 7.51 -1.70 4.91
CA HIS A 17 8.56 -2.61 4.47
C HIS A 17 8.29 -3.15 3.05
N PHE A 18 7.96 -4.44 2.91
CA PHE A 18 7.89 -5.16 1.63
C PHE A 18 6.49 -5.73 1.38
N ARG A 19 6.12 -5.74 0.09
CA ARG A 19 4.83 -6.05 -0.55
C ARG A 19 3.78 -4.95 -0.46
N GLY A 20 3.43 -4.34 -1.59
CA GLY A 20 2.40 -3.30 -1.69
C GLY A 20 2.90 -1.90 -1.29
N GLU A 21 4.18 -1.76 -0.92
CA GLU A 21 4.81 -0.48 -0.58
C GLU A 21 4.83 0.50 -1.77
N GLU A 22 4.80 -0.03 -2.99
CA GLU A 22 4.75 0.72 -4.24
C GLU A 22 3.49 1.58 -4.36
N THR A 23 2.37 1.14 -3.78
CA THR A 23 1.09 1.87 -3.84
C THR A 23 1.19 3.21 -3.10
N LEU A 24 1.76 3.22 -1.91
CA LEU A 24 1.96 4.46 -1.15
C LEU A 24 2.92 5.41 -1.88
N LEU A 25 4.02 4.88 -2.43
CA LEU A 25 4.97 5.66 -3.21
C LEU A 25 4.30 6.29 -4.44
N ALA A 26 3.50 5.51 -5.17
CA ALA A 26 2.75 5.96 -6.33
C ALA A 26 1.78 7.10 -5.98
N TRP A 27 1.04 6.97 -4.87
CA TRP A 27 0.12 8.01 -4.43
C TRP A 27 0.84 9.28 -3.98
N ASP A 28 1.97 9.16 -3.28
CA ASP A 28 2.75 10.32 -2.84
C ASP A 28 3.42 11.05 -4.02
N LEU A 29 3.82 10.32 -5.06
CA LEU A 29 4.27 10.89 -6.34
C LEU A 29 3.14 11.66 -7.03
N ALA A 30 1.97 11.04 -7.17
CA ALA A 30 0.80 11.70 -7.77
C ALA A 30 0.37 12.94 -6.98
N ALA A 31 0.38 12.87 -5.65
CA ALA A 31 0.10 14.01 -4.77
C ALA A 31 1.12 15.17 -4.92
N ARG A 32 2.30 14.90 -5.49
CA ARG A 32 3.33 15.89 -5.83
C ARG A 32 3.36 16.26 -7.31
N GLY A 33 2.32 15.88 -8.07
CA GLY A 33 2.19 16.25 -9.48
C GLY A 33 3.07 15.42 -10.42
N TRP A 34 3.57 14.27 -9.97
CA TRP A 34 4.27 13.33 -10.86
C TRP A 34 3.30 12.32 -11.45
N ASP A 35 3.34 12.17 -12.76
CA ASP A 35 2.58 11.13 -13.46
C ASP A 35 3.29 9.77 -13.43
N LEU A 36 2.49 8.72 -13.28
CA LEU A 36 2.91 7.33 -13.47
C LEU A 36 2.56 6.93 -14.90
N TYR A 37 3.59 6.68 -15.71
CA TYR A 37 3.43 6.37 -17.12
C TYR A 37 3.87 4.94 -17.44
N PHE A 38 3.01 4.20 -18.14
CA PHE A 38 3.36 2.90 -18.71
C PHE A 38 4.00 3.08 -20.09
N CYS A 39 5.28 2.75 -20.21
CA CYS A 39 6.00 2.81 -21.48
C CYS A 39 5.88 1.48 -22.23
N ARG A 40 5.03 1.44 -23.27
CA ARG A 40 4.81 0.22 -24.09
C ARG A 40 6.07 -0.31 -24.77
N ALA A 41 7.06 0.54 -25.01
CA ALA A 41 8.32 0.16 -25.63
C ALA A 41 9.28 -0.54 -24.64
N LEU A 42 9.01 -0.49 -23.33
CA LEU A 42 9.88 -1.06 -22.30
C LEU A 42 9.39 -2.45 -21.91
N VAL A 43 10.25 -3.45 -22.09
CA VAL A 43 10.02 -4.83 -21.64
C VAL A 43 10.92 -5.12 -20.45
N ALA A 44 10.33 -5.50 -19.32
CA ALA A 44 11.05 -5.92 -18.12
C ALA A 44 10.89 -7.43 -17.91
N TYR A 45 12.02 -8.16 -17.89
CA TYR A 45 12.01 -9.59 -17.61
C TYR A 45 12.08 -9.85 -16.11
N HIS A 46 10.96 -10.25 -15.52
CA HIS A 46 10.92 -10.74 -14.14
C HIS A 46 11.14 -12.24 -14.12
N ARG A 47 12.20 -12.70 -13.43
CA ARG A 47 12.47 -14.13 -13.19
C ARG A 47 12.15 -14.46 -11.73
N PRO A 48 10.90 -14.80 -11.40
CA PRO A 48 10.53 -15.11 -10.03
C PRO A 48 11.24 -16.39 -9.57
N SER A 49 11.58 -16.45 -8.28
CA SER A 49 12.06 -17.68 -7.65
C SER A 49 11.01 -18.80 -7.77
N PRO A 50 11.42 -20.04 -8.11
CA PRO A 50 10.53 -21.20 -8.06
C PRO A 50 10.18 -21.59 -6.63
N ALA A 51 11.06 -21.33 -5.66
CA ALA A 51 10.78 -21.49 -4.24
C ALA A 51 10.01 -20.25 -3.73
N ARG A 52 8.74 -20.43 -3.37
CA ARG A 52 7.88 -19.37 -2.82
C ARG A 52 7.45 -19.73 -1.39
N LYS A 53 7.44 -18.72 -0.51
CA LYS A 53 6.75 -18.83 0.79
C LYS A 53 5.26 -19.16 0.56
N PRO A 54 4.58 -19.80 1.52
CA PRO A 54 3.15 -20.05 1.42
C PRO A 54 2.40 -18.79 1.03
N ASP A 55 1.48 -18.91 0.06
CA ASP A 55 0.74 -17.80 -0.53
C ASP A 55 0.05 -16.94 0.54
N ARG A 56 -0.47 -17.59 1.59
CA ARG A 56 -1.15 -16.94 2.72
C ARG A 56 -0.31 -15.92 3.47
N VAL A 57 0.98 -16.19 3.73
CA VAL A 57 1.85 -15.24 4.44
C VAL A 57 2.11 -14.00 3.58
N GLN A 58 2.23 -14.18 2.27
CA GLN A 58 2.43 -13.08 1.34
C GLN A 58 1.15 -12.24 1.23
N HIS A 59 0.00 -12.90 1.12
CA HIS A 59 -1.30 -12.24 1.10
C HIS A 59 -1.60 -11.47 2.39
N ALA A 60 -1.34 -12.06 3.56
CA ALA A 60 -1.50 -11.40 4.85
C ALA A 60 -0.65 -10.13 4.95
N ARG A 61 0.59 -10.16 4.42
CA ARG A 61 1.46 -8.99 4.35
C ARG A 61 0.90 -7.89 3.45
N VAL A 62 0.29 -8.26 2.32
CA VAL A 62 -0.37 -7.33 1.40
C VAL A 62 -1.54 -6.64 2.10
N LEU A 63 -2.49 -7.39 2.68
CA LEU A 63 -3.65 -6.80 3.38
C LEU A 63 -3.24 -5.89 4.54
N ARG A 64 -2.20 -6.29 5.30
CA ARG A 64 -1.62 -5.46 6.35
C ARG A 64 -1.09 -4.13 5.82
N ASN A 65 -0.38 -4.16 4.70
CA ASN A 65 0.18 -2.95 4.09
C ASN A 65 -0.89 -2.10 3.40
N GLU A 66 -1.93 -2.69 2.84
CA GLU A 66 -3.09 -1.97 2.30
C GLU A 66 -3.85 -1.22 3.39
N MET A 67 -4.12 -1.87 4.53
CA MET A 67 -4.74 -1.22 5.69
C MET A 67 -3.92 -0.02 6.16
N LEU A 68 -2.62 -0.18 6.38
CA LEU A 68 -1.76 0.92 6.84
C LEU A 68 -1.62 2.03 5.79
N THR A 69 -1.57 1.68 4.50
CA THR A 69 -1.53 2.63 3.39
C THR A 69 -2.84 3.44 3.32
N ALA A 70 -3.99 2.80 3.52
CA ALA A 70 -5.27 3.48 3.63
C ALA A 70 -5.30 4.43 4.83
N CYS A 71 -4.80 4.00 5.99
CA CYS A 71 -4.74 4.85 7.18
C CYS A 71 -3.65 5.95 7.10
N LEU A 72 -2.66 5.82 6.22
CA LEU A 72 -1.68 6.88 5.94
C LEU A 72 -2.24 7.98 5.04
N ARG A 73 -3.08 7.64 4.06
CA ARG A 73 -3.41 8.52 2.92
C ARG A 73 -4.88 8.67 2.58
N ARG A 74 -5.69 7.64 2.80
CA ARG A 74 -7.08 7.60 2.31
C ARG A 74 -8.06 8.16 3.34
N PRO A 75 -9.25 8.61 2.91
CA PRO A 75 -10.38 8.95 3.80
C PRO A 75 -10.71 7.84 4.82
N VAL A 76 -11.40 8.20 5.91
CA VAL A 76 -11.64 7.30 7.05
C VAL A 76 -12.46 6.07 6.63
N ASP A 77 -13.44 6.22 5.74
CA ASP A 77 -14.23 5.11 5.19
C ASP A 77 -13.35 4.04 4.53
N ARG A 78 -12.29 4.43 3.83
CA ARG A 78 -11.35 3.50 3.18
C ARG A 78 -10.40 2.83 4.15
N CYS A 79 -9.95 3.55 5.18
CA CYS A 79 -9.18 2.95 6.29
C CYS A 79 -10.04 1.94 7.06
N ILE A 80 -11.32 2.23 7.34
CA ILE A 80 -12.25 1.29 7.97
C ILE A 80 -12.46 0.05 7.11
N ARG A 81 -12.75 0.22 5.81
CA ARG A 81 -12.96 -0.92 4.91
C ARG A 81 -11.75 -1.85 4.84
N ALA A 82 -10.55 -1.29 4.63
CA ALA A 82 -9.32 -2.08 4.60
C ALA A 82 -9.01 -2.73 5.96
N SER A 83 -9.39 -2.08 7.08
CA SER A 83 -9.27 -2.67 8.40
C SER A 83 -10.22 -3.85 8.59
N ALA A 84 -11.47 -3.74 8.10
CA ALA A 84 -12.46 -4.80 8.16
C ALA A 84 -12.05 -6.00 7.31
N GLU A 85 -11.51 -5.79 6.11
CA GLU A 85 -10.99 -6.85 5.24
C GLU A 85 -9.86 -7.63 5.92
N LEU A 86 -8.86 -6.94 6.50
CA LEU A 86 -7.79 -7.59 7.24
C LEU A 86 -8.30 -8.31 8.50
N ALA A 87 -9.22 -7.69 9.25
CA ALA A 87 -9.80 -8.29 10.45
C ALA A 87 -10.61 -9.55 10.12
N TRP A 88 -11.36 -9.55 9.02
CA TRP A 88 -12.08 -10.72 8.53
C TRP A 88 -11.13 -11.84 8.11
N ALA A 89 -10.07 -11.53 7.36
CA ALA A 89 -9.08 -12.53 6.99
C ALA A 89 -8.38 -13.14 8.24
N ALA A 90 -8.15 -12.32 9.26
CA ALA A 90 -7.54 -12.75 10.52
C ALA A 90 -8.40 -13.77 11.31
N THR A 91 -9.71 -13.84 11.09
CA THR A 91 -10.55 -14.87 11.74
C THR A 91 -10.41 -16.25 11.10
N HIS A 92 -9.83 -16.34 9.89
CA HIS A 92 -9.78 -17.57 9.10
C HIS A 92 -8.42 -18.28 9.13
N ASP A 93 -7.32 -17.57 9.43
CA ASP A 93 -6.00 -18.18 9.62
C ASP A 93 -5.02 -17.36 10.46
N THR A 94 -3.98 -18.05 10.95
CA THR A 94 -2.98 -17.52 11.86
C THR A 94 -2.01 -16.53 11.21
N ALA A 95 -1.79 -16.59 9.90
CA ALA A 95 -0.91 -15.66 9.21
C ALA A 95 -1.53 -14.25 9.15
N HIS A 96 -2.84 -14.18 8.88
CA HIS A 96 -3.59 -12.92 8.91
C HIS A 96 -3.77 -12.39 10.33
N ALA A 97 -3.97 -13.26 11.32
CA ALA A 97 -4.00 -12.84 12.72
C ALA A 97 -2.67 -12.19 13.16
N ALA A 98 -1.54 -12.79 12.79
CA ALA A 98 -0.23 -12.19 13.04
C ALA A 98 -0.05 -10.85 12.32
N ALA A 99 -0.47 -10.77 11.04
CA ALA A 99 -0.40 -9.54 10.26
C ALA A 99 -1.29 -8.43 10.82
N LEU A 100 -2.47 -8.75 11.37
CA LEU A 100 -3.33 -7.80 12.08
C LEU A 100 -2.63 -7.24 13.32
N PHE A 101 -1.98 -8.08 14.12
CA PHE A 101 -1.19 -7.62 15.27
C PHE A 101 -0.01 -6.70 14.87
N GLU A 102 0.71 -7.06 13.80
CA GLU A 102 1.74 -6.20 13.20
C GLU A 102 1.16 -4.86 12.69
N ALA A 103 -0.06 -4.86 12.16
CA ALA A 103 -0.75 -3.65 11.72
C ALA A 103 -1.07 -2.75 12.91
N LEU A 104 -1.70 -3.30 13.96
CA LEU A 104 -2.08 -2.58 15.17
C LEU A 104 -0.86 -1.99 15.88
N SER A 105 0.26 -2.71 15.91
CA SER A 105 1.52 -2.23 16.48
C SER A 105 2.10 -1.04 15.72
N ALA A 106 1.91 -1.00 14.40
CA ALA A 106 2.39 0.08 13.53
C ALA A 106 1.38 1.24 13.39
N LEU A 107 0.11 1.02 13.73
CA LEU A 107 -0.98 1.97 13.52
C LEU A 107 -0.75 3.33 14.19
N PRO A 108 -0.27 3.44 15.44
CA PRO A 108 0.02 4.75 16.04
C PRO A 108 1.03 5.57 15.23
N LYS A 109 2.06 4.91 14.68
CA LYS A 109 3.05 5.58 13.81
C LYS A 109 2.42 5.99 12.48
N ALA A 110 1.57 5.16 11.90
CA ALA A 110 0.84 5.47 10.67
C ALA A 110 -0.09 6.68 10.85
N LEU A 111 -0.84 6.73 11.96
CA LEU A 111 -1.72 7.85 12.30
C LEU A 111 -0.94 9.14 12.53
N ARG A 112 0.21 9.09 13.21
CA ARG A 112 1.10 10.27 13.36
C ARG A 112 1.65 10.78 12.03
N GLN A 113 1.83 9.91 11.04
CA GLN A 113 2.33 10.26 9.71
C GLN A 113 1.21 10.45 8.67
N ARG A 114 -0.05 10.41 9.11
CA ARG A 114 -1.22 10.49 8.24
C ARG A 114 -1.29 11.86 7.58
N ARG A 115 -1.41 11.85 6.25
CA ARG A 115 -1.59 13.02 5.40
C ARG A 115 -2.54 12.63 4.27
N ARG A 116 -3.74 13.19 4.24
CA ARG A 116 -4.74 12.80 3.23
C ARG A 116 -4.27 13.17 1.82
N LEU A 117 -4.63 12.34 0.84
CA LEU A 117 -4.37 12.67 -0.57
C LEU A 117 -5.16 13.92 -0.98
N PRO A 118 -4.61 14.73 -1.90
CA PRO A 118 -5.37 15.77 -2.58
C PRO A 118 -6.62 15.18 -3.26
N GLU A 119 -7.72 15.93 -3.25
CA GLU A 119 -9.00 15.48 -3.80
C GLU A 119 -8.92 14.98 -5.25
N PRO A 120 -8.18 15.64 -6.18
CA PRO A 120 -8.07 15.14 -7.55
C PRO A 120 -7.44 13.73 -7.63
N VAL A 121 -6.43 13.45 -6.78
CA VAL A 121 -5.77 12.14 -6.73
C VAL A 121 -6.72 11.09 -6.15
N GLU A 122 -7.41 11.40 -5.05
CA GLU A 122 -8.42 10.50 -4.47
C GLU A 122 -9.54 10.18 -5.46
N ARG A 123 -10.00 11.16 -6.25
CA ARG A 123 -11.02 10.96 -7.28
C ARG A 123 -10.54 10.00 -8.38
N SER A 124 -9.30 10.15 -8.84
CA SER A 124 -8.70 9.22 -9.81
C SER A 124 -8.61 7.80 -9.26
N LEU A 125 -8.23 7.63 -7.99
CA LEU A 125 -8.21 6.31 -7.34
C LEU A 125 -9.60 5.69 -7.26
N ARG A 126 -10.62 6.46 -6.89
CA ARG A 126 -12.01 5.98 -6.84
C ARG A 126 -12.52 5.51 -8.19
N LEU A 127 -12.12 6.17 -9.28
CA LEU A 127 -12.49 5.79 -10.64
C LEU A 127 -11.83 4.48 -11.10
N ILE A 128 -10.63 4.17 -10.59
CA ILE A 128 -9.94 2.90 -10.87
C ILE A 128 -10.57 1.77 -10.06
N GLU A 129 -10.94 2.03 -8.80
CA GLU A 129 -11.56 1.03 -7.91
C GLU A 129 -13.02 0.70 -8.26
N SER A 130 -13.69 1.52 -9.07
CA SER A 130 -15.08 1.30 -9.50
C SER A 130 -15.19 0.55 -10.83
N ARG A 131 -14.08 0.08 -11.40
CA ARG A 131 -14.03 -0.75 -12.61
C ARG A 131 -13.88 -2.21 -12.22
#